data_AF-A0A963V1V0-F1
#
_entry.id   AF-A0A963V1V0-F1
#
_cell.length_a   1.000
_cell.length_b   1.000
_cell.length_c   1.000
_cell.angle_alpha   90.00
_cell.angle_beta   90.00
_cell.angle_gamma   90.00
#
_symmetry.space_group_name_H-M   'P 1'
#
loop_
_entity.id
_entity.type
_entity.pdbx_description
1 polymer ?
#
loop_
_entity_poly.entity_id
_entity_poly.type
_entity_poly.pdbx_seq_one_letter_code
_entity_poly.pdbx_strand_id
1 'polypeptide(L)'
;CLKEGLTVFRDQQFTGDMRSAAVKRIRDVRILRAAQFREDQGPLAHPVRPESYVEINNFYTATVYEKGAQVIGMLKRLVGDEGYRKALDLYFSRHDGDAATIEDWLKVFEDATGRDLAQFKRWYSDAGTPILTMTEDWDSGAGRLTLNFTQATPPTPGQPEKPPRVIPIAIGLLSPNGDEVVPTTVLEMTEATQSFRFEGLAARPVPSILRGFSAPVVLDRKVDAGERAFLLAHDTDPFNRWEAGRALAKDVLTSMIAKGAEPSASYIDALGALLSDDTLDPAFRALCLRLPSADDMAQTLHDAGIVPDPEAIHAATEALATAIARKLQKPLTQTYEAMASDGPFSPDAASAGQRALRLACLSLLNRTDNATRAAALFAAAGNMTESQGALACLIDSGRGAREIAAFYSRWQDNRLVIDKWFALQVAHATPAEAAATAARLAEHPDFDWKNPNRFRALLGGLAANHAGFHHFGGAAYRFYADWLIRLDPVNPQTTARMSTAFETWRRYDADRQALIRAELERILAVPGLSRDMTEMTGRILGGG
;
A
#
# COMPACT_ATOMS: atom_id res chain seq x y z
N CYS A 1 -10.13 10.75 19.12
CA CYS A 1 -8.80 11.00 18.51
C CYS A 1 -7.66 11.13 19.50
N LEU A 2 -7.81 11.76 20.68
CA LEU A 2 -6.69 11.93 21.62
C LEU A 2 -6.01 10.59 21.96
N LYS A 3 -6.76 9.65 22.56
CA LYS A 3 -6.24 8.31 22.88
C LYS A 3 -5.84 7.55 21.62
N GLU A 4 -6.76 7.42 20.66
CA GLU A 4 -6.55 6.54 19.50
C GLU A 4 -5.46 7.02 18.56
N GLY A 5 -5.49 8.28 18.12
CA GLY A 5 -4.47 8.86 17.25
C GLY A 5 -3.09 8.84 17.89
N LEU A 6 -2.98 9.15 19.19
CA LEU A 6 -1.71 9.04 19.93
C LEU A 6 -1.24 7.59 20.05
N THR A 7 -2.14 6.64 20.33
CA THR A 7 -1.78 5.22 20.49
C THR A 7 -1.36 4.60 19.16
N VAL A 8 -2.09 4.89 18.08
CA VAL A 8 -1.71 4.49 16.72
C VAL A 8 -0.36 5.11 16.35
N PHE A 9 -0.15 6.41 16.59
CA PHE A 9 1.15 7.04 16.37
C PHE A 9 2.28 6.32 17.13
N ARG A 10 2.06 5.99 18.41
CA ARG A 10 3.04 5.25 19.23
C ARG A 10 3.32 3.85 18.70
N ASP A 11 2.30 3.10 18.27
CA ASP A 11 2.48 1.81 17.61
C ASP A 11 3.27 1.93 16.31
N GLN A 12 3.00 2.98 15.53
CA GLN A 12 3.74 3.27 14.30
C GLN A 12 5.22 3.56 14.59
N GLN A 13 5.52 4.39 15.60
CA GLN A 13 6.90 4.66 16.03
C GLN A 13 7.56 3.39 16.55
N PHE A 14 6.92 2.66 17.47
CA PHE A 14 7.44 1.40 18.02
C PHE A 14 7.77 0.39 16.93
N THR A 15 6.86 0.17 15.98
CA THR A 15 7.09 -0.76 14.86
C THR A 15 8.20 -0.25 13.95
N GLY A 16 8.28 1.06 13.70
CA GLY A 16 9.35 1.67 12.92
C GLY A 16 10.73 1.44 13.54
N ASP A 17 10.85 1.70 14.85
CA ASP A 17 12.09 1.55 15.63
C ASP A 17 12.53 0.09 15.75
N MET A 18 11.56 -0.82 15.96
CA MET A 18 11.84 -2.26 16.15
C MET A 18 12.05 -3.01 14.83
N ARG A 19 11.67 -2.42 13.69
CA ARG A 19 11.67 -3.07 12.37
C ARG A 19 12.34 -2.19 11.31
N SER A 20 11.57 -1.76 10.32
CA SER A 20 12.02 -0.90 9.23
C SER A 20 11.11 0.32 9.20
N ALA A 21 11.66 1.47 9.58
CA ALA A 21 10.93 2.73 9.61
C ALA A 21 10.37 3.10 8.22
N ALA A 22 11.17 2.91 7.17
CA ALA A 22 10.75 3.17 5.79
C ALA A 22 9.56 2.29 5.37
N VAL A 23 9.66 0.97 5.57
CA VAL A 23 8.61 0.02 5.20
C VAL A 23 7.32 0.28 5.99
N LYS A 24 7.44 0.54 7.31
CA LYS A 24 6.30 0.87 8.15
C LYS A 24 5.63 2.16 7.69
N ARG A 25 6.40 3.23 7.44
CA ARG A 25 5.86 4.50 6.97
C ARG A 25 5.13 4.37 5.65
N ILE A 26 5.72 3.69 4.67
CA ILE A 26 5.09 3.43 3.37
C ILE A 26 3.77 2.68 3.55
N ARG A 27 3.75 1.64 4.40
CA ARG A 27 2.54 0.86 4.67
C ARG A 27 1.43 1.72 5.27
N ASP A 28 1.74 2.53 6.27
CA ASP A 28 0.76 3.36 6.98
C ASP A 28 0.14 4.40 6.04
N VAL A 29 0.97 5.05 5.21
CA VAL A 29 0.49 6.04 4.24
C VAL A 29 -0.38 5.39 3.17
N ARG A 30 -0.05 4.18 2.70
CA ARG A 30 -0.89 3.44 1.76
C ARG A 30 -2.26 3.12 2.35
N ILE A 31 -2.31 2.65 3.60
CA ILE A 31 -3.58 2.36 4.30
C ILE A 31 -4.40 3.64 4.45
N LEU A 32 -3.75 4.73 4.87
CA LEU A 32 -4.39 6.03 5.01
C LEU A 32 -4.98 6.51 3.68
N ARG A 33 -4.22 6.53 2.58
CA ARG A 33 -4.74 6.98 1.27
C ARG A 33 -5.87 6.08 0.77
N ALA A 34 -5.78 4.77 0.98
CA ALA A 34 -6.79 3.83 0.51
C ALA A 34 -8.11 3.91 1.29
N ALA A 35 -8.09 4.19 2.59
CA ALA A 35 -9.31 4.23 3.41
C ALA A 35 -9.71 5.68 3.75
N GLN A 36 -8.80 6.41 4.36
CA GLN A 36 -9.07 7.71 4.98
C GLN A 36 -9.35 8.81 3.96
N PHE A 37 -8.62 8.89 2.84
CA PHE A 37 -8.88 9.93 1.83
C PHE A 37 -10.26 9.77 1.17
N ARG A 38 -10.69 8.52 0.92
CA ARG A 38 -12.04 8.24 0.41
C ARG A 38 -13.12 8.64 1.42
N GLU A 39 -12.89 8.38 2.71
CA GLU A 39 -13.80 8.79 3.79
C GLU A 39 -13.90 10.31 3.90
N ASP A 40 -12.78 11.03 3.88
CA ASP A 40 -12.73 12.50 4.00
C ASP A 40 -13.30 13.25 2.77
N GLN A 41 -13.41 12.57 1.63
CA GLN A 41 -14.03 13.09 0.40
C GLN A 41 -15.48 12.63 0.24
N GLY A 42 -15.98 11.78 1.14
CA GLY A 42 -17.31 11.21 1.10
C GLY A 42 -18.34 11.97 1.94
N PRO A 43 -19.61 11.55 1.90
CA PRO A 43 -20.69 12.15 2.69
C PRO A 43 -20.53 11.93 4.21
N LEU A 44 -19.64 11.02 4.62
CA LEU A 44 -19.32 10.73 6.02
C LEU A 44 -18.10 11.51 6.53
N ALA A 45 -17.58 12.47 5.74
CA ALA A 45 -16.43 13.27 6.14
C ALA A 45 -16.68 13.96 7.49
N HIS A 46 -15.74 13.78 8.41
CA HIS A 46 -15.80 14.35 9.74
C HIS A 46 -14.38 14.73 10.19
N PRO A 47 -14.20 15.71 11.08
CA PRO A 47 -12.88 16.00 11.62
C PRO A 47 -12.39 14.87 12.53
N VAL A 48 -11.08 14.83 12.84
CA VAL A 48 -10.54 13.82 13.76
C VAL A 48 -11.15 13.94 15.16
N ARG A 49 -11.61 15.14 15.56
CA ARG A 49 -12.45 15.35 16.74
C ARG A 49 -13.87 15.76 16.31
N PRO A 50 -14.79 14.79 16.11
CA PRO A 50 -16.18 15.09 15.77
C PRO A 50 -16.85 16.01 16.80
N GLU A 51 -17.66 16.95 16.34
CA GLU A 51 -18.40 17.87 17.23
C GLU A 51 -19.76 17.31 17.67
N SER A 52 -20.30 16.35 16.93
CA SER A 52 -21.54 15.66 17.24
C SER A 52 -21.50 14.21 16.76
N TYR A 53 -22.13 13.31 17.51
CA TYR A 53 -22.35 11.92 17.10
C TYR A 53 -23.74 11.47 17.53
N VAL A 54 -24.30 10.51 16.79
CA VAL A 54 -25.53 9.81 17.18
C VAL A 54 -25.18 8.49 17.89
N GLU A 55 -24.21 7.75 17.34
CA GLU A 55 -23.74 6.47 17.87
C GLU A 55 -22.20 6.47 17.87
N ILE A 56 -21.59 6.23 19.03
CA ILE A 56 -20.13 6.34 19.20
C ILE A 56 -19.38 5.28 18.39
N ASN A 57 -19.99 4.12 18.15
CA ASN A 57 -19.40 3.04 17.37
C ASN A 57 -19.15 3.43 15.90
N ASN A 58 -19.83 4.46 15.38
CA ASN A 58 -19.62 4.95 14.02
C ASN A 58 -18.33 5.78 13.87
N PHE A 59 -17.60 6.05 14.96
CA PHE A 59 -16.37 6.85 14.95
C PHE A 59 -15.09 6.02 15.20
N TYR A 60 -15.18 4.69 15.08
CA TYR A 60 -14.02 3.81 14.90
C TYR A 60 -13.55 3.83 13.44
N THR A 61 -13.16 5.01 12.97
CA THR A 61 -12.88 5.28 11.55
C THR A 61 -11.40 5.49 11.26
N ALA A 62 -11.02 5.35 9.99
CA ALA A 62 -9.66 5.65 9.54
C ALA A 62 -9.29 7.13 9.81
N THR A 63 -10.27 8.03 9.80
CA THR A 63 -10.05 9.44 10.16
C THR A 63 -9.68 9.62 11.63
N VAL A 64 -10.38 8.98 12.58
CA VAL A 64 -10.05 9.12 14.01
C VAL A 64 -8.70 8.49 14.37
N TYR A 65 -8.36 7.37 13.73
CA TYR A 65 -7.17 6.57 14.03
C TYR A 65 -5.96 7.00 13.18
N GLU A 66 -6.03 6.81 11.86
CA GLU A 66 -4.88 7.00 10.96
C GLU A 66 -4.57 8.47 10.70
N LYS A 67 -5.58 9.30 10.35
CA LYS A 67 -5.38 10.75 10.22
C LYS A 67 -5.07 11.38 11.58
N GLY A 68 -5.71 10.90 12.66
CA GLY A 68 -5.36 11.26 14.03
C GLY A 68 -3.86 11.07 14.31
N ALA A 69 -3.29 9.92 13.95
CA ALA A 69 -1.86 9.66 14.08
C ALA A 69 -0.99 10.60 13.22
N GLN A 70 -1.43 10.97 12.02
CA GLN A 70 -0.71 11.97 11.20
C GLN A 70 -0.71 13.35 11.85
N VAL A 71 -1.82 13.77 12.49
CA VAL A 71 -1.88 15.04 13.22
C VAL A 71 -0.88 15.05 14.39
N ILE A 72 -0.78 13.95 15.14
CA ILE A 72 0.25 13.82 16.19
C ILE A 72 1.66 13.87 15.60
N GLY A 73 1.90 13.19 14.48
CA GLY A 73 3.19 13.19 13.80
C GLY A 73 3.58 14.57 13.25
N MET A 74 2.63 15.35 12.73
CA MET A 74 2.85 16.74 12.33
C MET A 74 3.22 17.61 13.54
N LEU A 75 2.51 17.47 14.66
CA LEU A 75 2.82 18.22 15.88
C LEU A 75 4.25 17.91 16.35
N LYS A 76 4.64 16.64 16.47
CA LYS A 76 6.02 16.23 16.79
C LYS A 76 7.03 16.86 15.85
N ARG A 77 6.76 16.88 14.54
CA ARG A 77 7.65 17.48 13.54
C ARG A 77 7.82 18.99 13.73
N LEU A 78 6.76 19.70 14.11
CA LEU A 78 6.80 21.15 14.33
C LEU A 78 7.50 21.55 15.64
N VAL A 79 7.41 20.73 16.69
CA VAL A 79 8.04 21.02 17.99
C VAL A 79 9.39 20.35 18.21
N GLY A 80 9.75 19.38 17.36
CA GLY A 80 10.95 18.56 17.50
C GLY A 80 10.88 17.53 18.63
N ASP A 81 11.87 16.64 18.68
CA ASP A 81 11.87 15.48 19.57
C ASP A 81 11.96 15.87 21.04
N GLU A 82 12.79 16.86 21.37
CA GLU A 82 12.93 17.40 22.71
C GLU A 82 11.65 18.10 23.18
N GLY A 83 11.06 18.94 22.32
CA GLY A 83 9.80 19.62 22.61
C GLY A 83 8.65 18.64 22.81
N TYR A 84 8.56 17.61 21.97
CA TYR A 84 7.58 16.54 22.10
C TYR A 84 7.74 15.75 23.40
N ARG A 85 8.98 15.42 23.80
CA ARG A 85 9.26 14.72 25.06
C ARG A 85 8.85 15.57 26.27
N LYS A 86 9.25 16.84 26.31
CA LYS A 86 8.87 17.78 27.39
C LYS A 86 7.36 17.92 27.51
N ALA A 87 6.66 18.04 26.37
CA ALA A 87 5.21 18.13 26.35
C ALA A 87 4.53 16.84 26.86
N LEU A 88 5.06 15.66 26.54
CA LEU A 88 4.56 14.40 27.08
C LEU A 88 4.77 14.29 28.61
N ASP A 89 5.94 14.66 29.11
CA ASP A 89 6.20 14.64 30.55
C ASP A 89 5.23 15.59 31.29
N LEU A 90 4.97 16.76 30.70
CA LEU A 90 4.00 17.72 31.22
C LEU A 90 2.55 17.20 31.13
N TYR A 91 2.20 16.51 30.03
CA TYR A 91 0.88 15.88 29.85
C TYR A 91 0.57 14.91 30.98
N PHE A 92 1.48 13.95 31.24
CA PHE A 92 1.27 12.97 32.29
C PHE A 92 1.34 13.60 33.68
N SER A 93 2.22 14.58 33.90
CA SER A 93 2.28 15.31 35.18
C SER A 93 0.95 16.02 35.51
N ARG A 94 0.26 16.58 34.51
CA ARG A 94 -0.99 17.34 34.69
C ARG A 94 -2.26 16.52 34.67
N HIS A 95 -2.27 15.40 33.94
CA HIS A 95 -3.51 14.70 33.59
C HIS A 95 -3.48 13.19 33.92
N ASP A 96 -2.50 12.72 34.70
CA ASP A 96 -2.54 11.35 35.24
C ASP A 96 -3.72 11.20 36.22
N GLY A 97 -4.52 10.16 36.03
CA GLY A 97 -5.76 9.91 36.79
C GLY A 97 -7.01 10.65 36.28
N ASP A 98 -6.90 11.51 35.26
CA ASP A 98 -7.99 12.38 34.79
C ASP A 98 -8.48 12.03 33.37
N ALA A 99 -9.63 12.62 32.98
CA ALA A 99 -10.13 12.60 31.61
C ALA A 99 -9.77 13.90 30.87
N ALA A 100 -8.77 13.86 29.99
CA ALA A 100 -8.25 15.02 29.27
C ALA A 100 -8.89 15.23 27.88
N THR A 101 -8.82 16.47 27.39
CA THR A 101 -9.33 16.92 26.09
C THR A 101 -8.22 17.22 25.08
N ILE A 102 -8.59 17.51 23.82
CA ILE A 102 -7.63 17.97 22.80
C ILE A 102 -7.08 19.36 23.14
N GLU A 103 -7.88 20.21 23.77
CA GLU A 103 -7.45 21.50 24.28
C GLU A 103 -6.34 21.33 25.32
N ASP A 104 -6.53 20.43 26.29
CA ASP A 104 -5.50 20.11 27.30
C ASP A 104 -4.23 19.58 26.64
N TRP A 105 -4.40 18.68 25.67
CA TRP A 105 -3.30 18.15 24.87
C TRP A 105 -2.53 19.25 24.15
N LEU A 106 -3.17 20.18 23.45
CA LEU A 106 -2.45 21.27 22.79
C LEU A 106 -1.79 22.21 23.80
N LYS A 107 -2.47 22.50 24.91
CA LYS A 107 -1.98 23.41 25.94
C LYS A 107 -0.66 22.96 26.56
N VAL A 108 -0.45 21.66 26.76
CA VAL A 108 0.85 21.17 27.27
C VAL A 108 1.99 21.35 26.26
N PHE A 109 1.71 21.32 24.95
CA PHE A 109 2.72 21.62 23.94
C PHE A 109 3.03 23.11 23.90
N GLU A 110 2.02 23.97 23.96
CA GLU A 110 2.21 25.42 24.03
C GLU A 110 3.04 25.79 25.27
N ASP A 111 2.71 25.24 26.45
CA ASP A 111 3.42 25.55 27.69
C ASP A 111 4.84 24.98 27.73
N ALA A 112 5.08 23.80 27.14
CA ALA A 112 6.40 23.17 27.12
C ALA A 112 7.35 23.77 26.09
N THR A 113 6.82 24.35 25.01
CA THR A 113 7.63 24.78 23.84
C THR A 113 7.55 26.28 23.56
N GLY A 114 6.59 26.99 24.15
CA GLY A 114 6.29 28.40 23.85
C GLY A 114 5.67 28.64 22.48
N ARG A 115 5.36 27.57 21.72
CA ARG A 115 4.83 27.64 20.36
C ARG A 115 3.33 27.90 20.39
N ASP A 116 2.85 28.86 19.59
CA ASP A 116 1.42 29.06 19.35
C ASP A 116 0.85 27.94 18.46
N LEU A 117 -0.17 27.24 18.96
CA LEU A 117 -0.84 26.15 18.25
C LEU A 117 -2.29 26.50 17.88
N ALA A 118 -2.70 27.76 18.01
CA ALA A 118 -4.06 28.21 17.70
C ALA A 118 -4.47 27.87 16.26
N GLN A 119 -3.60 28.13 15.26
CA GLN A 119 -3.88 27.74 13.88
C GLN A 119 -3.79 26.22 13.69
N PHE A 120 -2.84 25.54 14.36
CA PHE A 120 -2.69 24.09 14.25
C PHE A 120 -3.93 23.33 14.73
N LYS A 121 -4.67 23.89 15.70
CA LYS A 121 -5.95 23.35 16.20
C LYS A 121 -6.97 23.06 15.09
N ARG A 122 -6.89 23.75 13.93
CA ARG A 122 -7.74 23.49 12.76
C ARG A 122 -7.68 22.05 12.26
N TRP A 123 -6.56 21.35 12.45
CA TRP A 123 -6.47 19.91 12.13
C TRP A 123 -7.39 19.02 12.96
N TYR A 124 -7.84 19.50 14.13
CA TYR A 124 -8.76 18.79 14.99
C TYR A 124 -10.23 19.14 14.72
N SER A 125 -10.52 20.35 14.21
CA SER A 125 -11.89 20.83 13.95
C SER A 125 -12.34 20.63 12.50
N ASP A 126 -11.41 20.61 11.54
CA ASP A 126 -11.77 20.69 10.13
C ASP A 126 -11.67 19.31 9.45
N ALA A 127 -12.76 18.89 8.82
CA ALA A 127 -12.83 17.68 8.00
C ALA A 127 -12.18 17.89 6.62
N GLY A 128 -11.95 16.79 5.90
CA GLY A 128 -11.47 16.83 4.52
C GLY A 128 -9.95 16.87 4.39
N THR A 129 -9.50 16.46 3.20
CA THR A 129 -8.10 16.35 2.81
C THR A 129 -7.66 17.61 2.05
N PRO A 130 -6.67 18.36 2.53
CA PRO A 130 -6.13 19.49 1.78
C PRO A 130 -5.43 19.03 0.50
N ILE A 131 -5.59 19.82 -0.56
CA ILE A 131 -4.83 19.75 -1.80
C ILE A 131 -3.74 20.82 -1.71
N LEU A 132 -2.49 20.38 -1.84
CA LEU A 132 -1.30 21.20 -1.85
C LEU A 132 -0.76 21.25 -3.29
N THR A 133 -1.07 22.31 -4.02
CA THR A 133 -0.55 22.53 -5.37
C THR A 133 0.83 23.17 -5.29
N MET A 134 1.80 22.66 -6.06
CA MET A 134 3.17 23.17 -6.10
C MET A 134 3.60 23.52 -7.52
N THR A 135 4.18 24.71 -7.69
CA THR A 135 4.95 25.10 -8.88
C THR A 135 6.36 25.53 -8.47
N GLU A 136 7.26 25.58 -9.46
CA GLU A 136 8.65 25.95 -9.23
C GLU A 136 9.17 26.91 -10.30
N ASP A 137 10.04 27.83 -9.86
CA ASP A 137 10.75 28.77 -10.72
C ASP A 137 12.26 28.65 -10.48
N TRP A 138 13.02 28.44 -11.55
CA TRP A 138 14.48 28.35 -11.51
C TRP A 138 15.12 29.57 -12.17
N ASP A 139 15.93 30.31 -11.41
CA ASP A 139 16.76 31.41 -11.86
C ASP A 139 18.21 30.94 -11.91
N SER A 140 18.69 30.59 -13.11
CA SER A 140 20.06 30.12 -13.31
C SER A 140 21.11 31.20 -13.10
N GLY A 141 20.77 32.48 -13.31
CA GLY A 141 21.70 33.59 -13.12
C GLY A 141 22.01 33.85 -11.65
N ALA A 142 21.01 33.67 -10.78
CA ALA A 142 21.14 33.81 -9.34
C ALA A 142 21.39 32.48 -8.60
N GLY A 143 21.36 31.34 -9.29
CA GLY A 143 21.44 30.02 -8.66
C GLY A 143 20.31 29.81 -7.64
N ARG A 144 19.08 30.20 -8.00
CA ARG A 144 17.95 30.29 -7.06
C ARG A 144 16.75 29.47 -7.53
N LEU A 145 16.27 28.58 -6.65
CA LEU A 145 15.01 27.88 -6.80
C LEU A 145 13.95 28.52 -5.92
N THR A 146 12.80 28.86 -6.49
CA THR A 146 11.60 29.27 -5.74
C THR A 146 10.54 28.19 -5.85
N LEU A 147 10.06 27.69 -4.71
CA LEU A 147 8.93 26.78 -4.63
C LEU A 147 7.70 27.56 -4.21
N ASN A 148 6.65 27.57 -5.03
CA ASN A 148 5.39 28.24 -4.75
C ASN A 148 4.34 27.20 -4.40
N PHE A 149 3.71 27.34 -3.24
CA PHE A 149 2.67 26.44 -2.75
C PHE A 149 1.34 27.16 -2.64
N THR A 150 0.26 26.46 -3.01
CA THR A 150 -1.12 26.86 -2.72
C THR A 150 -1.83 25.72 -2.03
N GLN A 151 -2.49 26.00 -0.91
CA GLN A 151 -3.31 25.03 -0.19
C GLN A 151 -4.79 25.36 -0.33
N ALA A 152 -5.60 24.35 -0.61
CA ALA A 152 -7.05 24.44 -0.62
C ALA A 152 -7.65 23.15 -0.09
N THR A 153 -8.70 23.23 0.72
CA THR A 153 -9.46 22.04 1.13
C THR A 153 -10.87 22.16 0.54
N PRO A 154 -11.36 21.16 -0.20
CA PRO A 154 -12.74 21.16 -0.68
C PRO A 154 -13.76 21.28 0.48
N PRO A 155 -14.92 21.93 0.26
CA PRO A 155 -16.03 21.91 1.22
C PRO A 155 -16.41 20.48 1.62
N THR A 156 -16.81 20.29 2.88
CA THR A 156 -17.36 19.02 3.37
C THR A 156 -18.74 19.26 4.00
N PRO A 157 -19.57 18.22 4.22
CA PRO A 157 -20.83 18.39 4.92
C PRO A 157 -20.68 19.18 6.23
N GLY A 158 -21.51 20.20 6.43
CA GLY A 158 -21.47 21.08 7.60
C GLY A 158 -20.30 22.06 7.68
N GLN A 159 -19.34 22.03 6.74
CA GLN A 159 -18.17 22.91 6.73
C GLN A 159 -17.92 23.47 5.30
N PRO A 160 -18.69 24.50 4.88
CA PRO A 160 -18.57 25.07 3.54
C PRO A 160 -17.30 25.91 3.36
N GLU A 161 -16.80 26.50 4.44
CA GLU A 161 -15.59 27.31 4.45
C GLU A 161 -14.43 26.51 5.05
N LYS A 162 -13.25 26.60 4.43
CA LYS A 162 -12.05 25.88 4.84
C LYS A 162 -10.86 26.82 4.91
N PRO A 163 -10.55 27.40 6.09
CA PRO A 163 -9.40 28.27 6.23
C PRO A 163 -8.08 27.50 6.10
N PRO A 164 -6.96 28.17 5.72
CA PRO A 164 -5.64 27.54 5.63
C PRO A 164 -5.21 26.85 6.93
N ARG A 165 -4.63 25.65 6.81
CA ARG A 165 -4.07 24.89 7.93
C ARG A 165 -2.56 25.12 8.01
N VAL A 166 -1.97 24.82 9.16
CA VAL A 166 -0.51 24.73 9.29
C VAL A 166 -0.07 23.40 8.66
N ILE A 167 0.63 23.45 7.53
CA ILE A 167 1.12 22.26 6.83
C ILE A 167 2.65 22.22 6.95
N PRO A 168 3.24 21.28 7.72
CA PRO A 168 4.67 21.04 7.69
C PRO A 168 5.04 20.26 6.42
N ILE A 169 5.78 20.91 5.52
CA ILE A 169 6.25 20.34 4.27
C ILE A 169 7.74 20.01 4.42
N ALA A 170 8.04 18.76 4.74
CA ALA A 170 9.42 18.27 4.71
C ALA A 170 9.89 18.15 3.26
N ILE A 171 11.02 18.77 2.94
CA ILE A 171 11.60 18.80 1.60
C ILE A 171 13.09 18.48 1.64
N GLY A 172 13.66 18.04 0.52
CA GLY A 172 15.10 18.10 0.27
C GLY A 172 15.35 18.38 -1.21
N LEU A 173 16.53 18.90 -1.52
CA LEU A 173 16.93 19.22 -2.90
C LEU A 173 18.13 18.38 -3.28
N LEU A 174 18.03 17.71 -4.44
CA LEU A 174 19.10 16.87 -4.99
C LEU A 174 19.70 17.54 -6.22
N SER A 175 21.02 17.63 -6.33
CA SER A 175 21.67 18.09 -7.56
C SER A 175 21.52 17.06 -8.68
N PRO A 176 21.75 17.44 -9.96
CA PRO A 176 21.59 16.52 -11.09
C PRO A 176 22.44 15.25 -11.07
N ASN A 177 23.48 15.19 -10.22
CA ASN A 177 24.31 13.99 -10.00
C ASN A 177 23.77 13.07 -8.89
N GLY A 178 22.69 13.45 -8.20
CA GLY A 178 22.11 12.70 -7.09
C GLY A 178 22.54 13.12 -5.70
N ASP A 179 23.50 14.06 -5.55
CA ASP A 179 23.93 14.51 -4.23
C ASP A 179 22.84 15.37 -3.57
N GLU A 180 22.65 15.21 -2.26
CA GLU A 180 21.75 16.05 -1.48
C GLU A 180 22.41 17.41 -1.20
N VAL A 181 21.93 18.45 -1.88
CA VAL A 181 22.46 19.83 -1.75
C VAL A 181 21.69 20.65 -0.71
N VAL A 182 20.45 20.27 -0.41
CA VAL A 182 19.71 20.76 0.74
C VAL A 182 19.16 19.56 1.50
N PRO A 183 19.65 19.30 2.74
CA PRO A 183 19.16 18.19 3.55
C PRO A 183 17.71 18.42 3.95
N THR A 184 17.08 17.37 4.45
CA THR A 184 15.66 17.42 4.85
C THR A 184 15.38 18.63 5.75
N THR A 185 14.59 19.56 5.23
CA THR A 185 14.19 20.80 5.90
C THR A 185 12.67 20.87 5.93
N VAL A 186 12.09 21.31 7.05
CA VAL A 186 10.63 21.46 7.19
C VAL A 186 10.24 22.89 6.89
N LEU A 187 9.51 23.10 5.80
CA LEU A 187 8.85 24.36 5.51
C LEU A 187 7.50 24.39 6.20
N GLU A 188 7.16 25.52 6.81
CA GLU A 188 5.88 25.70 7.47
C GLU A 188 4.98 26.58 6.62
N MET A 189 3.99 25.97 6.00
CA MET A 189 2.97 26.68 5.24
C MET A 189 1.79 27.02 6.13
N THR A 190 1.52 28.30 6.32
CA THR A 190 0.42 28.81 7.15
C THR A 190 -0.59 29.60 6.34
N GLU A 191 -0.21 30.09 5.17
CA GLU A 191 -1.05 30.90 4.30
C GLU A 191 -1.74 30.08 3.21
N ALA A 192 -2.72 30.67 2.54
CA ALA A 192 -3.38 30.05 1.39
C ALA A 192 -2.39 29.86 0.22
N THR A 193 -1.50 30.83 0.02
CA THR A 193 -0.41 30.78 -0.94
C THR A 193 0.86 31.28 -0.27
N GLN A 194 1.97 30.54 -0.42
CA GLN A 194 3.24 30.88 0.23
C GLN A 194 4.40 30.38 -0.64
N SER A 195 5.49 31.15 -0.71
CA SER A 195 6.68 30.80 -1.50
C SER A 195 7.91 30.69 -0.62
N PHE A 196 8.79 29.74 -0.95
CA PHE A 196 10.05 29.50 -0.26
C PHE A 196 11.20 29.51 -1.27
N ARG A 197 12.32 30.15 -0.91
CA ARG A 197 13.47 30.36 -1.80
C ARG A 197 14.70 29.63 -1.28
N PHE A 198 15.42 29.01 -2.19
CA PHE A 198 16.71 28.35 -1.96
C PHE A 198 17.74 28.99 -2.86
N GLU A 199 18.80 29.54 -2.28
CA GLU A 199 19.83 30.30 -2.98
C GLU A 199 21.18 29.57 -2.94
N GLY A 200 22.12 30.00 -3.78
CA GLY A 200 23.48 29.43 -3.81
C GLY A 200 23.56 28.04 -4.45
N LEU A 201 22.58 27.67 -5.26
CA LEU A 201 22.52 26.37 -5.93
C LEU A 201 23.33 26.42 -7.23
N ALA A 202 24.30 25.51 -7.38
CA ALA A 202 25.20 25.47 -8.55
C ALA A 202 24.50 25.03 -9.85
N ALA A 203 23.42 24.25 -9.74
CA ALA A 203 22.61 23.78 -10.84
C ALA A 203 21.16 23.65 -10.38
N ARG A 204 20.21 23.55 -11.33
CA ARG A 204 18.79 23.30 -11.01
C ARG A 204 18.68 21.96 -10.29
N PRO A 205 18.24 21.92 -9.02
CA PRO A 205 18.09 20.67 -8.31
C PRO A 205 16.73 20.03 -8.62
N VAL A 206 16.61 18.75 -8.31
CA VAL A 206 15.34 18.02 -8.30
C VAL A 206 14.76 18.05 -6.88
N PRO A 207 13.54 18.56 -6.69
CA PRO A 207 12.94 18.66 -5.37
C PRO A 207 12.22 17.38 -4.94
N SER A 208 12.65 16.83 -3.80
CA SER A 208 11.95 15.78 -3.06
C SER A 208 10.99 16.43 -2.05
N ILE A 209 9.69 16.40 -2.34
CA ILE A 209 8.68 17.19 -1.62
C ILE A 209 7.78 16.28 -0.81
N LEU A 210 7.33 16.78 0.35
CA LEU A 210 6.47 16.05 1.28
C LEU A 210 7.13 14.75 1.80
N ARG A 211 8.45 14.79 2.02
CA ARG A 211 9.27 13.66 2.50
C ARG A 211 8.66 12.98 3.71
N GLY A 212 8.73 11.66 3.73
CA GLY A 212 8.08 10.83 4.74
C GLY A 212 6.58 11.11 4.88
N PHE A 213 5.90 11.60 3.84
CA PHE A 213 4.51 12.05 3.87
C PHE A 213 4.25 13.03 5.03
N SER A 214 5.01 14.13 5.07
CA SER A 214 5.10 15.01 6.24
C SER A 214 3.79 15.65 6.70
N ALA A 215 2.77 15.69 5.84
CA ALA A 215 1.39 16.05 6.16
C ALA A 215 0.38 15.20 5.37
N PRO A 216 -0.83 14.93 5.90
CA PRO A 216 -1.87 14.15 5.23
C PRO A 216 -2.61 14.99 4.17
N VAL A 217 -1.91 15.31 3.09
CA VAL A 217 -2.40 16.14 1.98
C VAL A 217 -2.26 15.41 0.65
N VAL A 218 -3.04 15.83 -0.34
CA VAL A 218 -2.81 15.47 -1.75
C VAL A 218 -1.80 16.48 -2.31
N LEU A 219 -0.62 16.01 -2.71
CA LEU A 219 0.35 16.83 -3.42
C LEU A 219 -0.01 16.87 -4.91
N ASP A 220 -0.37 18.04 -5.41
CA ASP A 220 -0.64 18.29 -6.82
C ASP A 220 0.55 19.02 -7.45
N ARG A 221 1.33 18.29 -8.24
CA ARG A 221 2.43 18.86 -9.03
C ARG A 221 2.66 18.03 -10.28
N LYS A 222 3.23 18.66 -11.31
CA LYS A 222 3.67 17.94 -12.51
C LYS A 222 5.02 17.29 -12.24
N VAL A 223 5.08 15.97 -12.43
CA VAL A 223 6.32 15.19 -12.37
C VAL A 223 6.37 14.31 -13.60
N ASP A 224 7.43 14.44 -14.40
CA ASP A 224 7.60 13.60 -15.57
C ASP A 224 8.30 12.26 -15.23
N ALA A 225 8.38 11.36 -16.21
CA ALA A 225 8.99 10.05 -16.03
C ALA A 225 10.51 10.13 -15.73
N GLY A 226 11.20 11.16 -16.24
CA GLY A 226 12.63 11.36 -16.00
C GLY A 226 12.90 11.76 -14.55
N GLU A 227 12.12 12.69 -14.02
CA GLU A 227 12.20 13.11 -12.63
C GLU A 227 11.84 11.96 -11.68
N ARG A 228 10.81 11.16 -11.98
CA ARG A 228 10.48 9.97 -11.17
C ARG A 228 11.59 8.92 -11.19
N ALA A 229 12.21 8.69 -12.35
CA ALA A 229 13.34 7.76 -12.46
C ALA A 229 14.54 8.27 -11.66
N PHE A 230 14.82 9.58 -11.72
CA PHE A 230 15.86 10.22 -10.92
C PHE A 230 15.60 10.06 -9.42
N LEU A 231 14.38 10.36 -8.94
CA LEU A 231 14.03 10.22 -7.52
C LEU A 231 14.09 8.76 -7.07
N LEU A 232 13.63 7.80 -7.88
CA LEU A 232 13.79 6.36 -7.59
C LEU A 232 15.26 5.97 -7.46
N ALA A 233 16.14 6.52 -8.30
CA ALA A 233 17.55 6.20 -8.29
C ALA A 233 18.32 6.86 -7.15
N HIS A 234 17.98 8.11 -6.78
CA HIS A 234 18.88 8.97 -6.00
C HIS A 234 18.27 9.60 -4.74
N ASP A 235 16.94 9.63 -4.56
CA ASP A 235 16.36 10.35 -3.42
C ASP A 235 16.83 9.75 -2.09
N THR A 236 17.25 10.63 -1.17
CA THR A 236 17.70 10.26 0.17
C THR A 236 16.53 9.96 1.11
N ASP A 237 15.29 10.36 0.78
CA ASP A 237 14.09 9.97 1.52
C ASP A 237 13.53 8.64 0.99
N PRO A 238 13.53 7.55 1.78
CA PRO A 238 13.05 6.25 1.32
C PRO A 238 11.58 6.26 0.90
N PHE A 239 10.75 7.07 1.56
CA PHE A 239 9.32 7.16 1.22
C PHE A 239 9.13 7.75 -0.18
N ASN A 240 9.74 8.89 -0.49
CA ASN A 240 9.65 9.51 -1.81
C ASN A 240 10.36 8.70 -2.89
N ARG A 241 11.48 8.03 -2.58
CA ARG A 241 12.14 7.09 -3.48
C ARG A 241 11.19 5.97 -3.92
N TRP A 242 10.45 5.38 -2.96
CA TRP A 242 9.44 4.36 -3.25
C TRP A 242 8.21 4.93 -3.98
N GLU A 243 7.72 6.10 -3.59
CA GLU A 243 6.56 6.76 -4.20
C GLU A 243 6.82 7.06 -5.69
N ALA A 244 7.99 7.64 -5.99
CA ALA A 244 8.42 7.92 -7.35
C ALA A 244 8.54 6.64 -8.18
N GLY A 245 9.15 5.59 -7.62
CA GLY A 245 9.27 4.29 -8.28
C GLY A 245 7.92 3.64 -8.56
N ARG A 246 6.99 3.67 -7.61
CA ARG A 246 5.63 3.13 -7.80
C ARG A 246 4.86 3.89 -8.86
N ALA A 247 4.90 5.22 -8.83
CA ALA A 247 4.23 6.06 -9.83
C ALA A 247 4.81 5.82 -11.23
N LEU A 248 6.14 5.72 -11.35
CA LEU A 248 6.79 5.40 -12.62
C LEU A 248 6.42 3.99 -13.11
N ALA A 249 6.37 2.99 -12.24
CA ALA A 249 5.94 1.64 -12.61
C ALA A 249 4.50 1.62 -13.15
N LYS A 250 3.59 2.39 -12.55
CA LYS A 250 2.20 2.53 -13.03
C LYS A 250 2.15 3.17 -14.41
N ASP A 251 2.92 4.23 -14.64
CA ASP A 251 2.97 4.90 -15.95
C ASP A 251 3.52 3.97 -17.03
N VAL A 252 4.58 3.22 -16.71
CA VAL A 252 5.17 2.24 -17.62
C VAL A 252 4.15 1.15 -17.97
N LEU A 253 3.53 0.52 -16.97
CA LEU A 253 2.53 -0.52 -17.20
C LEU A 253 1.30 0.02 -17.95
N THR A 254 0.83 1.23 -17.63
CA THR A 254 -0.26 1.88 -18.36
C THR A 254 0.11 2.09 -19.82
N SER A 255 1.33 2.53 -20.12
CA SER A 255 1.82 2.70 -21.49
C SER A 255 1.96 1.35 -22.23
N MET A 256 2.44 0.31 -21.55
CA MET A 256 2.51 -1.05 -22.10
C MET A 256 1.12 -1.58 -22.47
N ILE A 257 0.14 -1.41 -21.57
CA ILE A 257 -1.23 -1.92 -21.75
C ILE A 257 -1.98 -1.11 -22.81
N ALA A 258 -1.98 0.22 -22.72
CA ALA A 258 -2.83 1.07 -23.55
C ALA A 258 -2.22 1.37 -24.93
N LYS A 259 -0.89 1.29 -25.07
CA LYS A 259 -0.19 1.71 -26.29
C LYS A 259 0.73 0.64 -26.86
N GLY A 260 0.83 -0.54 -26.23
CA GLY A 260 1.77 -1.58 -26.66
C GLY A 260 3.24 -1.13 -26.56
N ALA A 261 3.55 -0.19 -25.67
CA ALA A 261 4.91 0.31 -25.51
C ALA A 261 5.84 -0.79 -24.95
N GLU A 262 7.13 -0.69 -25.26
CA GLU A 262 8.17 -1.55 -24.68
C GLU A 262 8.42 -1.20 -23.20
N PRO A 263 8.93 -2.15 -22.39
CA PRO A 263 9.39 -1.88 -21.03
C PRO A 263 10.38 -0.71 -20.96
N SER A 264 10.16 0.23 -20.04
CA SER A 264 11.00 1.42 -19.92
C SER A 264 12.41 1.09 -19.43
N ALA A 265 13.43 1.39 -20.26
CA ALA A 265 14.83 1.21 -19.91
C ALA A 265 15.23 2.04 -18.68
N SER A 266 14.79 3.30 -18.59
CA SER A 266 15.13 4.23 -17.51
C SER A 266 14.54 3.80 -16.17
N TYR A 267 13.33 3.22 -16.16
CA TYR A 267 12.75 2.63 -14.96
C TYR A 267 13.59 1.45 -14.46
N ILE A 268 13.99 0.55 -15.37
CA ILE A 268 14.80 -0.61 -15.00
C ILE A 268 16.19 -0.20 -14.53
N ASP A 269 16.81 0.83 -15.13
CA ASP A 269 18.11 1.37 -14.70
C ASP A 269 18.03 1.99 -13.31
N ALA A 270 17.01 2.82 -13.05
CA ALA A 270 16.78 3.41 -11.74
C ALA A 270 16.52 2.35 -10.66
N LEU A 271 15.74 1.30 -10.98
CA LEU A 271 15.54 0.16 -10.09
C LEU A 271 16.84 -0.62 -9.84
N GLY A 272 17.70 -0.74 -10.86
CA GLY A 272 19.02 -1.35 -10.75
C GLY A 272 19.98 -0.56 -9.85
N ALA A 273 19.95 0.77 -9.92
CA ALA A 273 20.70 1.65 -9.02
C ALA A 273 20.23 1.46 -7.56
N LEU A 274 18.91 1.48 -7.32
CA LEU A 274 18.35 1.21 -6.00
C LEU A 274 18.67 -0.19 -5.49
N LEU A 275 18.59 -1.19 -6.36
CA LEU A 275 18.93 -2.57 -6.00
C LEU A 275 20.40 -2.70 -5.60
N SER A 276 21.30 -1.96 -6.23
CA SER A 276 22.76 -2.09 -6.00
C SER A 276 23.27 -1.24 -4.84
N ASP A 277 22.42 -0.39 -4.26
CA ASP A 277 22.72 0.46 -3.10
C ASP A 277 22.65 -0.38 -1.80
N ASP A 278 23.81 -0.78 -1.31
CA ASP A 278 23.97 -1.62 -0.11
C ASP A 278 23.85 -0.84 1.21
N THR A 279 23.78 0.49 1.13
CA THR A 279 23.50 1.36 2.29
C THR A 279 22.03 1.32 2.71
N LEU A 280 21.14 0.89 1.81
CA LEU A 280 19.72 0.77 2.07
C LEU A 280 19.36 -0.51 2.81
N ASP A 281 18.39 -0.39 3.73
CA ASP A 281 17.73 -1.50 4.40
C ASP A 281 17.21 -2.55 3.37
N PRO A 282 17.60 -3.83 3.51
CA PRO A 282 17.09 -4.90 2.66
C PRO A 282 15.56 -4.98 2.59
N ALA A 283 14.84 -4.73 3.70
CA ALA A 283 13.38 -4.77 3.70
C ALA A 283 12.78 -3.67 2.80
N PHE A 284 13.41 -2.48 2.79
CA PHE A 284 13.05 -1.38 1.90
C PHE A 284 13.35 -1.70 0.43
N ARG A 285 14.55 -2.20 0.12
CA ARG A 285 14.91 -2.64 -1.24
C ARG A 285 13.91 -3.69 -1.75
N ALA A 286 13.54 -4.65 -0.91
CA ALA A 286 12.55 -5.68 -1.23
C ALA A 286 11.16 -5.10 -1.55
N LEU A 287 10.76 -4.04 -0.86
CA LEU A 287 9.49 -3.35 -1.08
C LEU A 287 9.49 -2.59 -2.41
N CYS A 288 10.61 -1.95 -2.78
CA CYS A 288 10.77 -1.22 -4.04
C CYS A 288 10.79 -2.12 -5.28
N LEU A 289 11.25 -3.38 -5.15
CA LEU A 289 11.20 -4.37 -6.24
C LEU A 289 9.77 -4.84 -6.59
N ARG A 290 8.77 -4.55 -5.74
CA ARG A 290 7.39 -5.00 -5.97
C ARG A 290 6.67 -4.07 -6.95
N LEU A 291 6.26 -4.63 -8.08
CA LEU A 291 5.39 -3.95 -9.03
C LEU A 291 3.99 -3.65 -8.43
N PRO A 292 3.25 -2.67 -8.97
CA PRO A 292 1.84 -2.46 -8.63
C PRO A 292 1.01 -3.74 -8.76
N SER A 293 0.03 -3.94 -7.88
CA SER A 293 -0.88 -5.09 -7.96
C SER A 293 -1.85 -4.94 -9.13
N ALA A 294 -2.37 -6.06 -9.64
CA ALA A 294 -3.31 -6.04 -10.76
C ALA A 294 -4.58 -5.21 -10.48
N ASP A 295 -5.15 -5.29 -9.28
CA ASP A 295 -6.29 -4.43 -8.89
C ASP A 295 -5.92 -2.94 -8.84
N ASP A 296 -4.70 -2.60 -8.42
CA ASP A 296 -4.23 -1.20 -8.40
C ASP A 296 -4.00 -0.68 -9.82
N MET A 297 -3.52 -1.53 -10.73
CA MET A 297 -3.46 -1.21 -12.16
C MET A 297 -4.86 -1.09 -12.77
N ALA A 298 -5.81 -1.95 -12.40
CA ALA A 298 -7.18 -1.86 -12.87
C ALA A 298 -7.85 -0.55 -12.44
N GLN A 299 -7.68 -0.14 -11.18
CA GLN A 299 -8.13 1.17 -10.71
C GLN A 299 -7.44 2.31 -11.48
N THR A 300 -6.10 2.23 -11.65
CA THR A 300 -5.34 3.26 -12.36
C THR A 300 -5.81 3.46 -13.81
N LEU A 301 -6.08 2.36 -14.52
CA LEU A 301 -6.62 2.41 -15.89
C LEU A 301 -8.04 2.99 -15.90
N HIS A 302 -8.89 2.55 -14.98
CA HIS A 302 -10.27 3.03 -14.87
C HIS A 302 -10.32 4.55 -14.60
N ASP A 303 -9.50 5.05 -13.68
CA ASP A 303 -9.40 6.49 -13.37
C ASP A 303 -8.89 7.30 -14.57
N ALA A 304 -8.10 6.69 -15.45
CA ALA A 304 -7.64 7.27 -16.71
C ALA A 304 -8.68 7.16 -17.85
N GLY A 305 -9.89 6.65 -17.59
CA GLY A 305 -10.93 6.45 -18.58
C GLY A 305 -10.70 5.25 -19.51
N ILE A 306 -9.81 4.33 -19.14
CA ILE A 306 -9.48 3.12 -19.89
C ILE A 306 -10.18 1.94 -19.23
N VAL A 307 -10.97 1.18 -19.99
CA VAL A 307 -11.60 -0.05 -19.49
C VAL A 307 -10.50 -1.06 -19.17
N PRO A 308 -10.34 -1.49 -17.90
CA PRO A 308 -9.28 -2.42 -17.52
C PRO A 308 -9.53 -3.82 -18.08
N ASP A 309 -8.50 -4.39 -18.70
CA ASP A 309 -8.43 -5.80 -19.09
C ASP A 309 -7.50 -6.57 -18.13
N PRO A 310 -8.03 -7.46 -17.27
CA PRO A 310 -7.24 -8.25 -16.32
C PRO A 310 -6.14 -9.09 -16.97
N GLU A 311 -6.35 -9.64 -18.17
CA GLU A 311 -5.37 -10.46 -18.87
C GLU A 311 -4.25 -9.60 -19.45
N ALA A 312 -4.60 -8.44 -20.02
CA ALA A 312 -3.60 -7.47 -20.49
C ALA A 312 -2.74 -6.93 -19.33
N ILE A 313 -3.34 -6.65 -18.17
CA ILE A 313 -2.62 -6.23 -16.96
C ILE A 313 -1.63 -7.32 -16.52
N HIS A 314 -2.09 -8.58 -16.46
CA HIS A 314 -1.22 -9.70 -16.07
C HIS A 314 -0.06 -9.88 -17.07
N ALA A 315 -0.36 -9.88 -18.37
CA ALA A 315 0.65 -10.04 -19.42
C ALA A 315 1.69 -8.91 -19.39
N ALA A 316 1.26 -7.64 -19.26
CA ALA A 316 2.18 -6.51 -19.18
C ALA A 316 3.05 -6.55 -17.91
N THR A 317 2.47 -6.99 -16.79
CA THR A 317 3.21 -7.15 -15.52
C THR A 317 4.28 -8.23 -15.64
N GLU A 318 3.96 -9.40 -16.21
CA GLU A 318 4.92 -10.47 -16.44
C GLU A 318 5.99 -10.10 -17.46
N ALA A 319 5.63 -9.37 -18.52
CA ALA A 319 6.57 -8.84 -19.51
C ALA A 319 7.57 -7.86 -18.87
N LEU A 320 7.08 -6.91 -18.06
CA LEU A 320 7.93 -5.95 -17.35
C LEU A 320 8.84 -6.66 -16.34
N ALA A 321 8.30 -7.58 -15.54
CA ALA A 321 9.08 -8.36 -14.58
C ALA A 321 10.16 -9.21 -15.26
N THR A 322 9.86 -9.79 -16.42
CA THR A 322 10.83 -10.53 -17.25
C THR A 322 11.92 -9.60 -17.81
N ALA A 323 11.56 -8.40 -18.27
CA ALA A 323 12.52 -7.42 -18.74
C ALA A 323 13.48 -6.96 -17.63
N ILE A 324 12.95 -6.71 -16.43
CA ILE A 324 13.74 -6.44 -15.22
C ILE A 324 14.69 -7.61 -14.95
N ALA A 325 14.17 -8.84 -14.91
CA ALA A 325 14.95 -10.03 -14.61
C ALA A 325 16.11 -10.25 -15.59
N ARG A 326 15.89 -9.99 -16.89
CA ARG A 326 16.92 -10.10 -17.93
C ARG A 326 17.97 -9.00 -17.81
N LYS A 327 17.55 -7.73 -17.72
CA LYS A 327 18.47 -6.59 -17.70
C LYS A 327 19.27 -6.52 -16.40
N LEU A 328 18.65 -6.85 -15.27
CA LEU A 328 19.27 -6.83 -13.94
C LEU A 328 19.74 -8.21 -13.47
N GLN A 329 19.92 -9.19 -14.35
CA GLN A 329 20.26 -10.57 -13.99
C GLN A 329 21.47 -10.65 -13.03
N LYS A 330 22.55 -9.92 -13.36
CA LYS A 330 23.78 -9.90 -12.56
C LYS A 330 23.55 -9.29 -11.16
N PRO A 331 23.08 -8.04 -11.00
CA PRO A 331 22.84 -7.45 -9.68
C PRO A 331 21.77 -8.21 -8.87
N LEU A 332 20.74 -8.78 -9.52
CA LEU A 332 19.76 -9.64 -8.86
C LEU A 332 20.39 -10.91 -8.29
N THR A 333 21.26 -11.57 -9.07
CA THR A 333 21.95 -12.79 -8.63
C THR A 333 22.88 -12.50 -7.46
N GLN A 334 23.71 -11.44 -7.57
CA GLN A 334 24.61 -11.02 -6.51
C GLN A 334 23.86 -10.68 -5.22
N THR A 335 22.74 -9.95 -5.34
CA THR A 335 21.89 -9.63 -4.18
C THR A 335 21.25 -10.88 -3.58
N TYR A 336 20.70 -11.78 -4.40
CA TYR A 336 20.10 -13.03 -3.93
C TYR A 336 21.08 -13.88 -3.13
N GLU A 337 22.32 -14.01 -3.61
CA GLU A 337 23.39 -14.77 -2.96
C GLU A 337 23.85 -14.09 -1.66
N ALA A 338 24.04 -12.76 -1.69
CA ALA A 338 24.43 -11.99 -0.50
C ALA A 338 23.37 -12.01 0.61
N MET A 339 22.09 -12.19 0.27
CA MET A 339 21.00 -12.29 1.24
C MET A 339 20.77 -13.71 1.77
N ALA A 340 21.59 -14.68 1.39
CA ALA A 340 21.54 -16.01 1.98
C ALA A 340 21.91 -15.96 3.47
N SER A 341 21.17 -16.71 4.30
CA SER A 341 21.44 -16.84 5.72
C SER A 341 21.96 -18.24 6.03
N ASP A 342 23.22 -18.36 6.45
CA ASP A 342 23.85 -19.64 6.82
C ASP A 342 23.72 -19.97 8.34
N GLY A 343 23.00 -19.13 9.09
CA GLY A 343 22.81 -19.25 10.54
C GLY A 343 21.43 -19.77 10.97
N PRO A 344 21.21 -19.99 12.29
CA PRO A 344 19.91 -20.35 12.81
C PRO A 344 18.86 -19.27 12.50
N PHE A 345 17.59 -19.67 12.38
CA PHE A 345 16.50 -18.74 12.12
C PHE A 345 16.44 -17.65 13.21
N SER A 346 16.45 -16.39 12.77
CA SER A 346 16.15 -15.23 13.62
C SER A 346 14.92 -14.46 13.10
N PRO A 347 13.97 -14.11 13.98
CA PRO A 347 12.83 -13.26 13.65
C PRO A 347 13.14 -11.75 13.77
N ASP A 348 14.40 -11.34 14.01
CA ASP A 348 14.79 -9.94 14.07
C ASP A 348 14.57 -9.17 12.75
N ALA A 349 14.67 -7.84 12.80
CA ALA A 349 14.42 -6.98 11.64
C ALA A 349 15.40 -7.22 10.49
N ALA A 350 16.69 -7.33 10.79
CA ALA A 350 17.74 -7.50 9.80
C ALA A 350 17.58 -8.80 9.01
N SER A 351 17.41 -9.92 9.71
CA SER A 351 17.22 -11.25 9.13
C SER A 351 15.91 -11.34 8.37
N ALA A 352 14.84 -10.69 8.85
CA ALA A 352 13.58 -10.60 8.12
C ALA A 352 13.71 -9.79 6.82
N GLY A 353 14.45 -8.67 6.85
CA GLY A 353 14.76 -7.86 5.68
C GLY A 353 15.56 -8.62 4.63
N GLN A 354 16.60 -9.35 5.05
CA GLN A 354 17.40 -10.21 4.17
C GLN A 354 16.54 -11.26 3.47
N ARG A 355 15.71 -12.00 4.21
CA ARG A 355 14.77 -12.97 3.62
C ARG A 355 13.79 -12.32 2.65
N ALA A 356 13.27 -11.13 2.99
CA ALA A 356 12.37 -10.39 2.12
C ALA A 356 13.04 -10.00 0.79
N LEU A 357 14.26 -9.49 0.84
CA LEU A 357 15.02 -9.11 -0.36
C LEU A 357 15.43 -10.33 -1.18
N ARG A 358 15.89 -11.40 -0.52
CA ARG A 358 16.22 -12.68 -1.17
C ARG A 358 15.03 -13.21 -1.97
N LEU A 359 13.85 -13.24 -1.37
CA LEU A 359 12.63 -13.71 -2.04
C LEU A 359 12.15 -12.75 -3.15
N ALA A 360 12.33 -11.45 -2.98
CA ALA A 360 12.04 -10.48 -4.04
C ALA A 360 12.94 -10.72 -5.27
N CYS A 361 14.25 -10.88 -5.07
CA CYS A 361 15.19 -11.23 -6.13
C CYS A 361 14.87 -12.60 -6.75
N LEU A 362 14.54 -13.60 -5.92
CA LEU A 362 14.17 -14.93 -6.39
C LEU A 362 12.97 -14.87 -7.34
N SER A 363 11.92 -14.13 -6.98
CA SER A 363 10.72 -14.06 -7.83
C SER A 363 11.04 -13.52 -9.22
N LEU A 364 11.91 -12.51 -9.34
CA LEU A 364 12.37 -11.99 -10.63
C LEU A 364 13.26 -13.01 -11.37
N LEU A 365 14.28 -13.56 -10.71
CA LEU A 365 15.21 -14.54 -11.30
C LEU A 365 14.51 -15.82 -11.80
N ASN A 366 13.42 -16.21 -11.14
CA ASN A 366 12.61 -17.38 -11.50
C ASN A 366 12.08 -17.33 -12.95
N ARG A 367 11.95 -16.11 -13.52
CA ARG A 367 11.49 -15.87 -14.89
C ARG A 367 12.54 -16.17 -15.95
N THR A 368 13.82 -16.32 -15.56
CA THR A 368 14.93 -16.52 -16.49
C THR A 368 15.77 -17.77 -16.21
N ASP A 369 15.62 -18.40 -15.03
CA ASP A 369 16.44 -19.54 -14.60
C ASP A 369 15.72 -20.90 -14.53
N ASN A 370 14.51 -20.98 -15.08
CA ASN A 370 13.67 -22.19 -15.10
C ASN A 370 13.41 -22.77 -13.70
N ALA A 371 13.24 -21.92 -12.69
CA ALA A 371 12.95 -22.27 -11.30
C ALA A 371 14.04 -23.06 -10.56
N THR A 372 15.26 -23.08 -11.10
CA THR A 372 16.40 -23.79 -10.51
C THR A 372 16.71 -23.29 -9.10
N ARG A 373 16.77 -21.97 -8.90
CA ARG A 373 17.02 -21.39 -7.57
C ARG A 373 15.85 -21.60 -6.61
N ALA A 374 14.62 -21.58 -7.11
CA ALA A 374 13.43 -21.77 -6.28
C ALA A 374 13.38 -23.21 -5.72
N ALA A 375 13.68 -24.22 -6.56
CA ALA A 375 13.79 -25.61 -6.11
C ALA A 375 14.89 -25.79 -5.05
N ALA A 376 16.07 -25.20 -5.29
CA ALA A 376 17.18 -25.24 -4.35
C ALA A 376 16.83 -24.58 -3.00
N LEU A 377 16.20 -23.39 -3.02
CA LEU A 377 15.79 -22.72 -1.80
C LEU A 377 14.70 -23.49 -1.06
N PHE A 378 13.72 -24.06 -1.77
CA PHE A 378 12.67 -24.87 -1.14
C PHE A 378 13.26 -26.07 -0.38
N ALA A 379 14.23 -26.76 -0.99
CA ALA A 379 14.89 -27.91 -0.38
C ALA A 379 15.75 -27.52 0.84
N ALA A 380 16.41 -26.36 0.80
CA ALA A 380 17.31 -25.90 1.86
C ALA A 380 16.61 -25.06 2.95
N ALA A 381 15.39 -24.59 2.73
CA ALA A 381 14.72 -23.62 3.61
C ALA A 381 14.55 -24.14 5.05
N GLY A 382 15.20 -23.46 6.00
CA GLY A 382 15.10 -23.73 7.43
C GLY A 382 13.91 -23.04 8.12
N ASN A 383 13.11 -22.27 7.39
CA ASN A 383 11.99 -21.49 7.94
C ASN A 383 10.79 -21.42 6.96
N MET A 384 9.62 -21.10 7.49
CA MET A 384 8.38 -21.03 6.71
C MET A 384 8.39 -19.88 5.69
N THR A 385 9.07 -18.76 5.95
CA THR A 385 9.10 -17.62 5.03
C THR A 385 9.77 -17.99 3.71
N GLU A 386 10.95 -18.59 3.75
CA GLU A 386 11.67 -19.03 2.55
C GLU A 386 11.02 -20.26 1.91
N SER A 387 10.55 -21.23 2.70
CA SER A 387 9.87 -22.41 2.16
C SER A 387 8.59 -22.03 1.41
N GLN A 388 7.77 -21.14 1.99
CA GLN A 388 6.55 -20.63 1.35
C GLN A 388 6.87 -19.78 0.11
N GLY A 389 7.87 -18.89 0.18
CA GLY A 389 8.24 -18.02 -0.94
C GLY A 389 8.84 -18.78 -2.12
N ALA A 390 9.67 -19.79 -1.85
CA ALA A 390 10.21 -20.69 -2.86
C ALA A 390 9.11 -21.54 -3.52
N LEU A 391 8.17 -22.07 -2.71
CA LEU A 391 7.02 -22.82 -3.23
C LEU A 391 6.15 -21.96 -4.16
N ALA A 392 5.89 -20.70 -3.79
CA ALA A 392 5.17 -19.76 -4.64
C ALA A 392 5.82 -19.62 -6.03
N CYS A 393 7.14 -19.39 -6.07
CA CYS A 393 7.90 -19.28 -7.33
C CYS A 393 7.84 -20.57 -8.17
N LEU A 394 7.87 -21.73 -7.52
CA LEU A 394 7.75 -23.02 -8.20
C LEU A 394 6.36 -23.24 -8.81
N ILE A 395 5.30 -22.82 -8.11
CA ILE A 395 3.93 -22.85 -8.63
C ILE A 395 3.79 -21.89 -9.82
N ASP A 396 4.23 -20.64 -9.68
CA ASP A 396 4.18 -19.62 -10.74
C ASP A 396 4.87 -20.09 -12.04
N SER A 397 5.96 -20.85 -11.92
CA SER A 397 6.68 -21.39 -13.08
C SER A 397 6.08 -22.65 -13.71
N GLY A 398 5.01 -23.21 -13.12
CA GLY A 398 4.43 -24.49 -13.53
C GLY A 398 5.28 -25.71 -13.20
N ARG A 399 6.29 -25.58 -12.32
CA ARG A 399 7.29 -26.64 -12.02
C ARG A 399 7.22 -27.17 -10.59
N GLY A 400 6.23 -26.77 -9.80
CA GLY A 400 6.15 -27.07 -8.36
C GLY A 400 5.38 -28.32 -7.95
N ALA A 401 4.95 -29.20 -8.86
CA ALA A 401 4.05 -30.32 -8.51
C ALA A 401 4.63 -31.23 -7.41
N ARG A 402 5.94 -31.52 -7.47
CA ARG A 402 6.64 -32.31 -6.45
C ARG A 402 6.68 -31.58 -5.10
N GLU A 403 7.01 -30.30 -5.12
CA GLU A 403 7.19 -29.47 -3.93
C GLU A 403 5.85 -29.14 -3.26
N ILE A 404 4.76 -29.00 -4.02
CA ILE A 404 3.39 -28.91 -3.50
C ILE A 404 3.05 -30.16 -2.69
N ALA A 405 3.33 -31.35 -3.22
CA ALA A 405 3.07 -32.61 -2.52
C ALA A 405 3.99 -32.79 -1.29
N ALA A 406 5.27 -32.43 -1.41
CA ALA A 406 6.22 -32.49 -0.31
C ALA A 406 5.84 -31.53 0.83
N PHE A 407 5.37 -30.32 0.50
CA PHE A 407 4.91 -29.35 1.49
C PHE A 407 3.67 -29.87 2.24
N TYR A 408 2.71 -30.44 1.53
CA TYR A 408 1.53 -31.06 2.15
C TYR A 408 1.93 -32.20 3.08
N SER A 409 2.70 -33.17 2.60
CA SER A 409 3.16 -34.33 3.39
C SER A 409 3.87 -33.92 4.69
N ARG A 410 4.69 -32.88 4.63
CA ARG A 410 5.40 -32.34 5.80
C ARG A 410 4.49 -31.66 6.81
N TRP A 411 3.42 -31.02 6.36
CA TRP A 411 2.65 -30.07 7.19
C TRP A 411 1.17 -30.42 7.35
N GLN A 412 0.69 -31.56 6.84
CA GLN A 412 -0.72 -31.96 6.86
C GLN A 412 -1.36 -31.90 8.26
N ASP A 413 -0.59 -32.19 9.32
CA ASP A 413 -1.06 -32.13 10.70
C ASP A 413 -1.17 -30.70 11.27
N ASN A 414 -0.67 -29.68 10.57
CA ASN A 414 -0.74 -28.28 10.98
C ASN A 414 -1.78 -27.50 10.15
N ARG A 415 -2.97 -27.33 10.74
CA ARG A 415 -4.13 -26.68 10.10
C ARG A 415 -3.81 -25.32 9.47
N LEU A 416 -3.08 -24.45 10.19
CA LEU A 416 -2.73 -23.09 9.75
C LEU A 416 -1.71 -23.08 8.61
N VAL A 417 -0.80 -24.05 8.59
CA VAL A 417 0.17 -24.17 7.49
C VAL A 417 -0.52 -24.70 6.24
N ILE A 418 -1.47 -25.62 6.39
CA ILE A 418 -2.27 -26.12 5.27
C ILE A 418 -3.18 -25.02 4.70
N ASP A 419 -3.57 -24.01 5.48
CA ASP A 419 -4.31 -22.85 4.93
C ASP A 419 -3.44 -22.12 3.91
N LYS A 420 -2.14 -21.97 4.20
CA LYS A 420 -1.17 -21.39 3.24
C LYS A 420 -1.03 -22.27 2.00
N TRP A 421 -1.01 -23.58 2.16
CA TRP A 421 -0.90 -24.53 1.05
C TRP A 421 -2.08 -24.46 0.08
N PHE A 422 -3.31 -24.32 0.60
CA PHE A 422 -4.50 -24.08 -0.22
C PHE A 422 -4.42 -22.73 -0.94
N ALA A 423 -4.13 -21.66 -0.21
CA ALA A 423 -4.10 -20.32 -0.75
C ALA A 423 -3.04 -20.15 -1.85
N LEU A 424 -1.82 -20.67 -1.63
CA LEU A 424 -0.71 -20.54 -2.56
C LEU A 424 -1.02 -21.16 -3.92
N GLN A 425 -1.57 -22.37 -3.94
CA GLN A 425 -1.83 -23.08 -5.20
C GLN A 425 -2.79 -22.31 -6.11
N VAL A 426 -3.83 -21.69 -5.53
CA VAL A 426 -4.80 -20.93 -6.33
C VAL A 426 -4.27 -19.54 -6.69
N ALA A 427 -3.64 -18.86 -5.73
CA ALA A 427 -3.12 -17.50 -5.93
C ALA A 427 -2.00 -17.43 -7.00
N HIS A 428 -1.24 -18.50 -7.14
CA HIS A 428 -0.09 -18.61 -8.06
C HIS A 428 -0.35 -19.50 -9.28
N ALA A 429 -1.57 -20.03 -9.44
CA ALA A 429 -1.95 -20.73 -10.66
C ALA A 429 -1.93 -19.76 -11.87
N THR A 430 -1.72 -20.30 -13.07
CA THR A 430 -1.92 -19.51 -14.28
C THR A 430 -3.37 -18.98 -14.32
N PRO A 431 -3.63 -17.79 -14.91
CA PRO A 431 -5.00 -17.23 -14.92
C PRO A 431 -6.06 -18.22 -15.45
N ALA A 432 -5.72 -18.97 -16.50
CA ALA A 432 -6.62 -19.97 -17.08
C ALA A 432 -6.90 -21.17 -16.15
N GLU A 433 -5.97 -21.53 -15.27
CA GLU A 433 -6.07 -22.69 -14.39
C GLU A 433 -6.58 -22.36 -12.98
N ALA A 434 -6.68 -21.08 -12.61
CA ALA A 434 -7.03 -20.65 -11.26
C ALA A 434 -8.36 -21.24 -10.76
N ALA A 435 -9.42 -21.15 -11.56
CA ALA A 435 -10.73 -21.69 -11.21
C ALA A 435 -10.72 -23.22 -11.11
N ALA A 436 -10.05 -23.91 -12.04
CA ALA A 436 -9.94 -25.37 -12.04
C ALA A 436 -9.12 -25.87 -10.83
N THR A 437 -8.06 -25.16 -10.48
CA THR A 437 -7.24 -25.44 -9.30
C THR A 437 -8.04 -25.27 -8.02
N ALA A 438 -8.83 -24.18 -7.91
CA ALA A 438 -9.71 -23.96 -6.78
C ALA A 438 -10.78 -25.08 -6.67
N ALA A 439 -11.40 -25.47 -7.78
CA ALA A 439 -12.40 -26.54 -7.81
C ALA A 439 -11.82 -27.88 -7.34
N ARG A 440 -10.67 -28.29 -7.86
CA ARG A 440 -9.96 -29.51 -7.45
C ARG A 440 -9.61 -29.50 -5.95
N LEU A 441 -9.16 -28.35 -5.43
CA LEU A 441 -8.82 -28.23 -4.01
C LEU A 441 -10.06 -28.21 -3.11
N ALA A 442 -11.21 -27.78 -3.61
CA ALA A 442 -12.46 -27.83 -2.87
C ALA A 442 -12.97 -29.26 -2.62
N GLU A 443 -12.45 -30.24 -3.37
CA GLU A 443 -12.72 -31.68 -3.21
C GLU A 443 -11.67 -32.38 -2.31
N HIS A 444 -10.62 -31.66 -1.90
CA HIS A 444 -9.55 -32.23 -1.10
C HIS A 444 -10.06 -32.63 0.30
N PRO A 445 -9.65 -33.78 0.88
CA PRO A 445 -10.14 -34.23 2.20
C PRO A 445 -9.98 -33.23 3.34
N ASP A 446 -8.89 -32.44 3.33
CA ASP A 446 -8.63 -31.41 4.33
C ASP A 446 -9.35 -30.07 4.08
N PHE A 447 -10.15 -29.97 3.03
CA PHE A 447 -10.99 -28.80 2.78
C PHE A 447 -12.29 -28.86 3.59
N ASP A 448 -12.19 -28.43 4.84
CA ASP A 448 -13.35 -28.16 5.69
C ASP A 448 -13.90 -26.75 5.42
N TRP A 449 -14.89 -26.67 4.52
CA TRP A 449 -15.54 -25.40 4.15
C TRP A 449 -16.29 -24.71 5.30
N LYS A 450 -16.62 -25.43 6.39
CA LYS A 450 -17.24 -24.82 7.58
C LYS A 450 -16.22 -24.10 8.45
N ASN A 451 -14.93 -24.42 8.31
CA ASN A 451 -13.86 -23.70 8.97
C ASN A 451 -13.60 -22.37 8.25
N PRO A 452 -13.79 -21.20 8.91
CA PRO A 452 -13.65 -19.91 8.23
C PRO A 452 -12.25 -19.61 7.71
N ASN A 453 -11.19 -20.13 8.34
CA ASN A 453 -9.81 -19.94 7.86
C ASN A 453 -9.58 -20.75 6.59
N ARG A 454 -10.02 -22.01 6.57
CA ARG A 454 -9.86 -22.92 5.42
C ARG A 454 -10.67 -22.45 4.21
N PHE A 455 -11.90 -22.02 4.44
CA PHE A 455 -12.72 -21.41 3.39
C PHE A 455 -12.05 -20.14 2.82
N ARG A 456 -11.61 -19.23 3.70
CA ARG A 456 -10.91 -17.99 3.29
C ARG A 456 -9.61 -18.28 2.55
N ALA A 457 -8.87 -19.32 2.93
CA ALA A 457 -7.64 -19.69 2.24
C ALA A 457 -7.89 -20.03 0.77
N LEU A 458 -8.89 -20.87 0.47
CA LEU A 458 -9.20 -21.28 -0.89
C LEU A 458 -9.80 -20.13 -1.72
N LEU A 459 -10.91 -19.56 -1.24
CA LEU A 459 -11.66 -18.55 -1.99
C LEU A 459 -10.90 -17.22 -2.03
N GLY A 460 -10.23 -16.83 -0.93
CA GLY A 460 -9.35 -15.67 -0.92
C GLY A 460 -8.15 -15.82 -1.84
N GLY A 461 -7.59 -17.04 -1.96
CA GLY A 461 -6.57 -17.34 -2.96
C GLY A 461 -7.06 -17.14 -4.39
N LEU A 462 -8.29 -17.57 -4.69
CA LEU A 462 -8.92 -17.34 -6.00
C LEU A 462 -9.12 -15.86 -6.30
N ALA A 463 -9.67 -15.09 -5.35
CA ALA A 463 -9.86 -13.65 -5.52
C ALA A 463 -8.53 -12.89 -5.64
N ALA A 464 -7.45 -13.36 -4.98
CA ALA A 464 -6.12 -12.77 -5.08
C ALA A 464 -5.48 -12.99 -6.47
N ASN A 465 -5.83 -14.06 -7.17
CA ASN A 465 -5.46 -14.29 -8.57
C ASN A 465 -6.35 -13.44 -9.49
N HIS A 466 -6.09 -12.13 -9.56
CA HIS A 466 -6.98 -11.14 -10.20
C HIS A 466 -7.36 -11.50 -11.64
N ALA A 467 -6.39 -11.87 -12.48
CA ALA A 467 -6.65 -12.26 -13.87
C ALA A 467 -7.38 -13.60 -13.97
N GLY A 468 -7.11 -14.55 -13.07
CA GLY A 468 -7.84 -15.82 -13.02
C GLY A 468 -9.27 -15.68 -12.47
N PHE A 469 -9.47 -14.81 -11.48
CA PHE A 469 -10.80 -14.48 -10.95
C PHE A 469 -11.65 -13.78 -12.02
N HIS A 470 -11.05 -12.85 -12.75
CA HIS A 470 -11.68 -12.14 -13.85
C HIS A 470 -11.39 -12.75 -15.23
N HIS A 471 -11.14 -14.05 -15.31
CA HIS A 471 -10.92 -14.71 -16.60
C HIS A 471 -12.18 -14.63 -17.46
N PHE A 472 -12.03 -14.40 -18.78
CA PHE A 472 -13.17 -14.14 -19.70
C PHE A 472 -14.25 -15.23 -19.67
N GLY A 473 -13.89 -16.47 -19.37
CA GLY A 473 -14.82 -17.61 -19.30
C GLY A 473 -15.77 -17.61 -18.11
N GLY A 474 -15.60 -16.73 -17.11
CA GLY A 474 -16.51 -16.58 -15.97
C GLY A 474 -16.59 -17.76 -14.98
N ALA A 475 -15.79 -18.81 -15.17
CA ALA A 475 -15.80 -20.01 -14.32
C ALA A 475 -15.48 -19.68 -12.84
N ALA A 476 -14.56 -18.76 -12.59
CA ALA A 476 -14.22 -18.31 -11.25
C ALA A 476 -15.41 -17.60 -10.57
N TYR A 477 -16.15 -16.75 -11.30
CA TYR A 477 -17.33 -16.07 -10.75
C TYR A 477 -18.40 -17.08 -10.31
N ARG A 478 -18.72 -18.06 -11.17
CA ARG A 478 -19.69 -19.11 -10.86
C ARG A 478 -19.27 -19.94 -9.66
N PHE A 479 -18.02 -20.44 -9.66
CA PHE A 479 -17.47 -21.21 -8.55
C PHE A 479 -17.52 -20.43 -7.24
N TYR A 480 -17.12 -19.16 -7.27
CA TYR A 480 -17.13 -18.31 -6.08
C TYR A 480 -18.56 -18.11 -5.55
N ALA A 481 -19.50 -17.79 -6.44
CA ALA A 481 -20.91 -17.60 -6.08
C ALA A 481 -21.55 -18.88 -5.53
N ASP A 482 -21.24 -20.07 -6.09
CA ASP A 482 -21.71 -21.35 -5.55
C ASP A 482 -21.27 -21.56 -4.09
N TRP A 483 -20.02 -21.23 -3.78
CA TRP A 483 -19.50 -21.33 -2.42
C TRP A 483 -20.06 -20.28 -1.47
N LEU A 484 -20.33 -19.06 -1.96
CA LEU A 484 -21.01 -18.05 -1.15
C LEU A 484 -22.43 -18.50 -0.78
N ILE A 485 -23.21 -18.97 -1.77
CA ILE A 485 -24.57 -19.49 -1.56
C ILE A 485 -24.55 -20.64 -0.55
N ARG A 486 -23.58 -21.54 -0.66
CA ARG A 486 -23.42 -22.68 0.25
C ARG A 486 -23.04 -22.25 1.68
N LEU A 487 -22.19 -21.23 1.82
CA LEU A 487 -21.72 -20.79 3.14
C LEU A 487 -22.76 -19.91 3.85
N ASP A 488 -23.55 -19.14 3.10
CA ASP A 488 -24.53 -18.19 3.63
C ASP A 488 -25.40 -18.71 4.79
N PRO A 489 -26.11 -19.86 4.70
CA PRO A 489 -26.94 -20.33 5.80
C PRO A 489 -26.15 -20.76 7.05
N VAL A 490 -24.83 -20.95 6.93
CA VAL A 490 -23.95 -21.39 8.02
C VAL A 490 -23.21 -20.21 8.66
N ASN A 491 -22.74 -19.26 7.85
CA ASN A 491 -21.96 -18.11 8.32
C ASN A 491 -22.22 -16.85 7.47
N PRO A 492 -23.39 -16.21 7.63
CA PRO A 492 -23.81 -15.03 6.87
C PRO A 492 -22.78 -13.90 6.84
N GLN A 493 -22.15 -13.62 7.98
CA GLN A 493 -21.19 -12.52 8.12
C GLN A 493 -19.92 -12.75 7.29
N THR A 494 -19.39 -13.99 7.31
CA THR A 494 -18.22 -14.32 6.50
C THR A 494 -18.57 -14.29 5.02
N THR A 495 -19.73 -14.82 4.64
CA THR A 495 -20.21 -14.80 3.26
C THR A 495 -20.37 -13.36 2.74
N ALA A 496 -21.03 -12.49 3.49
CA ALA A 496 -21.21 -11.09 3.13
C ALA A 496 -19.87 -10.38 2.94
N ARG A 497 -18.91 -10.59 3.85
CA ARG A 497 -17.56 -10.02 3.70
C ARG A 497 -16.85 -10.54 2.45
N MET A 498 -16.99 -11.83 2.13
CA MET A 498 -16.29 -12.41 0.96
C MET A 498 -16.96 -12.03 -0.37
N SER A 499 -18.25 -11.68 -0.36
CA SER A 499 -18.93 -11.19 -1.56
C SER A 499 -18.36 -9.87 -2.11
N THR A 500 -17.60 -9.13 -1.31
CA THR A 500 -16.91 -7.89 -1.76
C THR A 500 -15.84 -8.17 -2.82
N ALA A 501 -15.48 -9.43 -3.07
CA ALA A 501 -14.67 -9.80 -4.24
C ALA A 501 -15.30 -9.31 -5.56
N PHE A 502 -16.63 -9.09 -5.60
CA PHE A 502 -17.33 -8.54 -6.76
C PHE A 502 -17.51 -7.01 -6.73
N GLU A 503 -17.07 -6.29 -5.70
CA GLU A 503 -17.41 -4.86 -5.51
C GLU A 503 -16.93 -3.95 -6.66
N THR A 504 -15.84 -4.36 -7.33
CA THR A 504 -15.18 -3.57 -8.39
C THR A 504 -15.71 -3.88 -9.79
N TRP A 505 -16.76 -4.71 -9.91
CA TRP A 505 -17.23 -5.28 -11.18
C TRP A 505 -17.55 -4.26 -12.28
N ARG A 506 -18.04 -3.06 -11.91
CA ARG A 506 -18.37 -1.98 -12.84
C ARG A 506 -17.17 -1.37 -13.57
N ARG A 507 -15.94 -1.65 -13.12
CA ARG A 507 -14.73 -1.15 -13.77
C ARG A 507 -14.48 -1.85 -15.11
N TYR A 508 -14.84 -3.13 -15.20
CA TYR A 508 -14.45 -4.01 -16.31
C TYR A 508 -15.37 -3.87 -17.53
N ASP A 509 -15.03 -4.57 -18.61
CA ASP A 509 -15.81 -4.63 -19.85
C ASP A 509 -17.23 -5.18 -19.66
N ALA A 510 -18.07 -4.95 -20.67
CA ALA A 510 -19.48 -5.32 -20.64
C ALA A 510 -19.72 -6.83 -20.47
N ASP A 511 -18.83 -7.68 -21.02
CA ASP A 511 -18.98 -9.14 -20.94
C ASP A 511 -18.73 -9.62 -19.51
N ARG A 512 -17.64 -9.16 -18.88
CA ARG A 512 -17.36 -9.41 -17.46
C ARG A 512 -18.45 -8.85 -16.56
N GLN A 513 -18.97 -7.66 -16.87
CA GLN A 513 -20.08 -7.09 -16.12
C GLN A 513 -21.33 -7.95 -16.20
N ALA A 514 -21.68 -8.46 -17.39
CA ALA A 514 -22.84 -9.33 -17.57
C ALA A 514 -22.69 -10.64 -16.81
N LEU A 515 -21.50 -11.26 -16.86
CA LEU A 515 -21.20 -12.50 -16.12
C LEU A 515 -21.30 -12.30 -14.60
N ILE A 516 -20.67 -11.25 -14.07
CA ILE A 516 -20.71 -10.96 -12.62
C ILE A 516 -22.14 -10.61 -12.19
N ARG A 517 -22.86 -9.79 -12.96
CA ARG A 517 -24.26 -9.44 -12.68
C ARG A 517 -25.13 -10.68 -12.60
N ALA A 518 -25.00 -11.61 -13.55
CA ALA A 518 -25.77 -12.84 -13.55
C ALA A 518 -25.53 -13.67 -12.27
N GLU A 519 -24.28 -13.75 -11.79
CA GLU A 519 -23.98 -14.47 -10.54
C GLU A 519 -24.48 -13.73 -9.29
N LEU A 520 -24.43 -12.39 -9.25
CA LEU A 520 -25.00 -11.58 -8.16
C LEU A 520 -26.53 -11.70 -8.11
N GLU A 521 -27.20 -11.63 -9.26
CA GLU A 521 -28.65 -11.83 -9.38
C GLU A 521 -29.04 -13.26 -8.96
N ARG A 522 -28.23 -14.26 -9.34
CA ARG A 522 -28.42 -15.64 -8.90
C ARG A 522 -28.30 -15.81 -7.39
N ILE A 523 -27.34 -15.14 -6.75
CA ILE A 523 -27.21 -15.10 -5.28
C ILE A 523 -28.48 -14.51 -4.66
N LEU A 524 -28.95 -13.35 -5.14
CA LEU A 524 -30.17 -12.70 -4.64
C LEU A 524 -31.43 -13.55 -4.80
N ALA A 525 -31.49 -14.37 -5.84
CA ALA A 525 -32.62 -15.24 -6.12
C ALA A 525 -32.71 -16.48 -5.20
N VAL A 526 -31.69 -16.73 -4.35
CA VAL A 526 -31.68 -17.89 -3.44
C VAL A 526 -32.80 -17.78 -2.39
N PRO A 527 -33.72 -18.75 -2.30
CA PRO A 527 -34.74 -18.76 -1.24
C PRO A 527 -34.10 -18.85 0.14
N GLY A 528 -34.46 -17.92 1.03
CA GLY A 528 -33.93 -17.89 2.39
C GLY A 528 -32.51 -17.31 2.52
N LEU A 529 -32.03 -16.58 1.50
CA LEU A 529 -30.78 -15.84 1.60
C LEU A 529 -30.75 -14.97 2.87
N SER A 530 -29.62 -14.95 3.56
CA SER A 530 -29.44 -14.19 4.78
C SER A 530 -29.60 -12.68 4.54
N ARG A 531 -29.99 -11.96 5.59
CA ARG A 531 -30.13 -10.50 5.55
C ARG A 531 -28.79 -9.83 5.19
N ASP A 532 -27.69 -10.30 5.76
CA ASP A 532 -26.33 -9.82 5.49
C ASP A 532 -26.00 -9.92 4.00
N MET A 533 -26.28 -11.06 3.37
CA MET A 533 -26.04 -11.26 1.93
C MET A 533 -27.02 -10.48 1.05
N THR A 534 -28.31 -10.42 1.39
CA THR A 534 -29.28 -9.60 0.65
C THR A 534 -28.85 -8.14 0.62
N GLU A 535 -28.46 -7.59 1.77
CA GLU A 535 -27.99 -6.21 1.89
C GLU A 535 -26.71 -5.98 1.08
N MET A 536 -25.71 -6.84 1.24
CA MET A 536 -24.42 -6.68 0.58
C MET A 536 -24.53 -6.83 -0.94
N THR A 537 -25.16 -7.89 -1.43
CA THR A 537 -25.34 -8.11 -2.88
C THR A 537 -26.24 -7.05 -3.50
N GLY A 538 -27.29 -6.62 -2.79
CA GLY A 538 -28.12 -5.49 -3.19
C GLY A 538 -27.34 -4.19 -3.33
N ARG A 539 -26.42 -3.90 -2.40
CA ARG A 539 -25.50 -2.75 -2.50
C ARG A 539 -24.52 -2.86 -3.66
N ILE A 540 -23.94 -4.04 -3.91
CA ILE A 540 -22.99 -4.23 -5.02
C ILE A 540 -23.69 -4.03 -6.38
N LEU A 541 -24.94 -4.47 -6.51
CA LEU A 541 -25.74 -4.25 -7.72
C LEU A 541 -26.25 -2.81 -7.84
N GLY A 542 -26.77 -2.23 -6.76
CA GLY A 542 -27.41 -0.91 -6.74
C GLY A 542 -26.45 0.28 -6.61
N GLY A 543 -25.28 0.07 -6.00
CA GLY A 543 -24.26 1.09 -5.78
C GLY A 543 -23.56 1.47 -7.08
N GLY A 544 -23.95 2.63 -7.60
CA GLY A 544 -23.20 3.48 -8.50
C GLY A 544 -23.19 4.88 -7.91
#